data_AF-Q7P848-F1
#
_entry.id   AF-Q7P848-F1
#
_cell.length_a   1.000
_cell.length_b   1.000
_cell.length_c   1.000
_cell.angle_alpha   90.00
_cell.angle_beta   90.00
_cell.angle_gamma   90.00
#
_symmetry.space_group_name_H-M   'P 1'
#
loop_
_entity.id
_entity.type
_entity.pdbx_description
1 polymer ?
#
loop_
_entity_poly.entity_id
_entity_poly.type
_entity_poly.pdbx_seq_one_letter_code
_entity_poly.pdbx_strand_id
1 'polypeptide(L)'
;MEKEGKYTYHKSFLTSLLQRPLNLRRANIFTLNYDLAFEYAYDELGIEYINGFVGFNERNFRPEVYNYDFFFPGDTTEGKVRRIERVIKYYKLHGSLNWVYKNQNKNNPYGLYEIPIELVRMKLENKMDNLGEIMIYPTSSKKEYTLNFPYSELFRKFADRLQQPEAVLFVVGYSFYDEHINDIIYQALANPSFTLIIVDFNGTKNDGEIKRLNDLKDPRIIICQGEELGDFKYFSKELLPTIDQEDTRAKVMNSLDKLYQTENDKKQEV
;
A
#
# COMPACT_ATOMS: atom_id res chain seq x y z
N MET A 1 27.62 -8.53 4.07
CA MET A 1 26.22 -8.07 3.96
C MET A 1 25.96 -7.17 5.14
N GLU A 2 25.96 -5.86 4.92
CA GLU A 2 25.49 -4.90 5.91
C GLU A 2 24.09 -5.33 6.39
N LYS A 3 23.79 -5.13 7.67
CA LYS A 3 22.47 -5.45 8.23
C LYS A 3 21.42 -4.60 7.50
N GLU A 4 20.83 -5.14 6.46
CA GLU A 4 19.73 -4.49 5.74
C GLU A 4 18.65 -4.12 6.76
N GLY A 5 18.23 -2.86 6.77
CA GLY A 5 17.18 -2.37 7.66
C GLY A 5 15.89 -3.20 7.51
N LYS A 6 15.07 -3.24 8.56
CA LYS A 6 13.87 -4.11 8.65
C LYS A 6 12.90 -3.98 7.48
N TYR A 7 12.85 -2.81 6.82
CA TYR A 7 11.92 -2.50 5.72
C TYR A 7 12.62 -2.22 4.38
N THR A 8 13.87 -2.67 4.20
CA THR A 8 14.69 -2.39 3.01
C THR A 8 13.98 -2.71 1.68
N TYR A 9 13.36 -3.89 1.57
CA TYR A 9 12.68 -4.31 0.33
C TYR A 9 11.41 -3.51 0.04
N HIS A 10 10.64 -3.15 1.09
CA HIS A 10 9.48 -2.27 0.93
C HIS A 10 9.90 -0.89 0.44
N LYS A 11 10.99 -0.35 1.01
CA LYS A 11 11.54 0.94 0.57
C LYS A 11 12.01 0.90 -0.88
N SER A 12 12.76 -0.12 -1.27
CA SER A 12 13.21 -0.33 -2.65
C SER A 12 12.03 -0.36 -3.62
N PHE A 13 11.02 -1.20 -3.32
CA PHE A 13 9.80 -1.31 -4.11
C PHE A 13 9.08 0.05 -4.26
N LEU A 14 8.90 0.77 -3.15
CA LEU A 14 8.19 2.05 -3.14
C LEU A 14 8.95 3.12 -3.90
N THR A 15 10.28 3.15 -3.80
CA THR A 15 11.05 4.14 -4.53
C THR A 15 10.95 3.91 -6.04
N SER A 16 11.11 2.68 -6.52
CA SER A 16 10.94 2.37 -7.94
C SER A 16 9.51 2.64 -8.42
N LEU A 17 8.49 2.31 -7.62
CA LEU A 17 7.08 2.56 -7.96
C LEU A 17 6.79 4.06 -8.15
N LEU A 18 7.43 4.92 -7.36
CA LEU A 18 7.25 6.37 -7.40
C LEU A 18 7.94 7.07 -8.56
N GLN A 19 8.82 6.38 -9.30
CA GLN A 19 9.42 6.90 -10.54
C GLN A 19 8.43 6.96 -11.70
N ARG A 20 7.21 6.43 -11.50
CA ARG A 20 6.17 6.41 -12.53
C ARG A 20 5.77 7.84 -12.95
N PRO A 21 5.63 8.10 -14.26
CA PRO A 21 5.26 9.43 -14.77
C PRO A 21 3.99 10.02 -14.16
N LEU A 22 4.01 11.32 -13.85
CA LEU A 22 2.91 12.05 -13.17
C LEU A 22 1.65 12.25 -14.01
N ASN A 23 1.76 12.11 -15.34
CA ASN A 23 0.62 12.14 -16.26
C ASN A 23 -0.27 10.91 -16.10
N LEU A 24 0.26 9.81 -15.56
CA LEU A 24 -0.50 8.60 -15.30
C LEU A 24 -1.26 8.70 -13.95
N ARG A 25 -2.35 7.94 -13.81
CA ARG A 25 -3.15 7.88 -12.55
C ARG A 25 -2.30 7.39 -11.38
N ARG A 26 -2.46 7.92 -10.16
CA ARG A 26 -1.72 7.46 -8.96
C ARG A 26 -1.65 5.94 -8.83
N ALA A 27 -0.50 5.44 -8.38
CA ALA A 27 -0.34 4.04 -8.01
C ALA A 27 -1.26 3.70 -6.84
N ASN A 28 -1.86 2.51 -6.88
CA ASN A 28 -2.73 1.98 -5.83
C ASN A 28 -2.07 0.73 -5.27
N ILE A 29 -1.82 0.70 -3.97
CA ILE A 29 -1.32 -0.48 -3.26
C ILE A 29 -2.47 -1.05 -2.45
N PHE A 30 -2.85 -2.28 -2.77
CA PHE A 30 -3.82 -3.06 -2.01
C PHE A 30 -3.06 -4.14 -1.25
N THR A 31 -3.31 -4.26 0.04
CA THR A 31 -2.72 -5.32 0.86
C THR A 31 -3.78 -6.06 1.65
N LEU A 32 -3.51 -7.35 1.86
CA LEU A 32 -4.24 -8.24 2.77
C LEU A 32 -3.52 -8.35 4.13
N ASN A 33 -2.32 -7.78 4.24
CA ASN A 33 -1.55 -7.83 5.47
C ASN A 33 -2.05 -6.81 6.48
N TYR A 34 -2.11 -7.23 7.75
CA TYR A 34 -2.50 -6.38 8.88
C TYR A 34 -1.33 -5.56 9.46
N ASP A 35 -0.08 -5.97 9.17
CA ASP A 35 1.13 -5.33 9.68
C ASP A 35 1.35 -3.92 9.10
N LEU A 36 2.29 -3.17 9.69
CA LEU A 36 2.56 -1.77 9.35
C LEU A 36 3.83 -1.58 8.50
N ALA A 37 4.32 -2.61 7.81
CA ALA A 37 5.60 -2.53 7.10
C ALA A 37 5.62 -1.47 6.01
N PHE A 38 4.51 -1.30 5.29
CA PHE A 38 4.37 -0.24 4.28
C PHE A 38 4.29 1.15 4.92
N GLU A 39 3.54 1.32 6.01
CA GLU A 39 3.46 2.60 6.72
C GLU A 39 4.81 3.07 7.25
N TYR A 40 5.57 2.17 7.89
CA TYR A 40 6.93 2.51 8.31
C TYR A 40 7.83 2.88 7.12
N ALA A 41 7.69 2.19 5.98
CA ALA A 41 8.45 2.53 4.79
C ALA A 41 8.00 3.87 4.18
N TYR A 42 6.70 4.21 4.22
CA TYR A 42 6.19 5.50 3.78
C TYR A 42 6.73 6.62 4.67
N ASP A 43 6.70 6.46 5.99
CA ASP A 43 7.19 7.43 6.97
C ASP A 43 8.70 7.69 6.77
N GLU A 44 9.52 6.63 6.68
CA GLU A 44 10.97 6.77 6.45
C GLU A 44 11.29 7.42 5.10
N LEU A 45 10.50 7.13 4.06
CA LEU A 45 10.71 7.71 2.75
C LEU A 45 10.06 9.10 2.61
N GLY A 46 9.25 9.58 3.54
CA GLY A 46 8.46 10.80 3.36
C GLY A 46 7.54 10.70 2.16
N ILE A 47 6.77 9.61 2.07
CA ILE A 47 5.74 9.37 1.05
C ILE A 47 4.40 9.71 1.67
N GLU A 48 3.63 10.56 1.00
CA GLU A 48 2.26 10.84 1.40
C GLU A 48 1.36 9.69 0.93
N TYR A 49 0.61 9.07 1.84
CA TYR A 49 -0.28 7.97 1.47
C TYR A 49 -1.73 8.24 1.88
N ILE A 50 -2.64 8.02 0.93
CA ILE A 50 -4.08 8.19 1.12
C ILE A 50 -4.66 6.83 1.52
N ASN A 51 -4.91 6.63 2.81
CA ASN A 51 -5.41 5.37 3.37
C ASN A 51 -6.89 5.37 3.77
N GLY A 52 -7.64 6.40 3.36
CA GLY A 52 -9.07 6.52 3.71
C GLY A 52 -9.34 7.01 5.12
N PHE A 53 -8.32 7.43 5.88
CA PHE A 53 -8.49 8.11 7.16
C PHE A 53 -8.16 9.60 7.04
N VAL A 54 -8.91 10.43 7.76
CA VAL A 54 -8.64 11.87 7.89
C VAL A 54 -8.71 12.33 9.33
N GLY A 55 -8.01 13.42 9.59
CA GLY A 55 -7.84 13.98 10.92
C GLY A 55 -6.39 13.88 11.36
N PHE A 56 -6.10 14.54 12.47
CA PHE A 56 -4.79 14.51 13.09
C PHE A 56 -4.88 13.82 14.46
N ASN A 57 -5.65 14.39 15.37
CA ASN A 57 -5.86 13.82 16.72
C ASN A 57 -6.78 12.59 16.71
N GLU A 58 -7.85 12.66 15.91
CA GLU A 58 -8.79 11.57 15.73
C GLU A 58 -8.88 11.25 14.23
N ARG A 59 -8.05 10.30 13.80
CA ARG A 59 -8.09 9.81 12.41
C ARG A 59 -9.31 8.92 12.24
N ASN A 60 -10.35 9.42 11.59
CA ASN A 60 -11.59 8.67 11.32
C ASN A 60 -11.66 8.20 9.87
N PHE A 61 -12.29 7.04 9.66
CA PHE A 61 -12.44 6.46 8.34
C PHE A 61 -13.48 7.20 7.50
N ARG A 62 -13.05 7.68 6.33
CA ARG A 62 -13.86 8.38 5.33
C ARG A 62 -13.48 7.90 3.93
N PRO A 63 -14.26 7.00 3.32
CA PRO A 63 -13.90 6.39 2.04
C PRO A 63 -13.85 7.40 0.87
N GLU A 64 -14.46 8.58 1.00
CA GLU A 64 -14.40 9.65 0.00
C GLU A 64 -12.99 10.18 -0.20
N VAL A 65 -12.14 10.08 0.84
CA VAL A 65 -10.76 10.58 0.85
C VAL A 65 -9.89 9.86 -0.18
N TYR A 66 -10.23 8.62 -0.52
CA TYR A 66 -9.57 7.91 -1.62
C TYR A 66 -9.74 8.58 -2.98
N ASN A 67 -10.71 9.48 -3.15
CA ASN A 67 -10.89 10.25 -4.38
C ASN A 67 -10.04 11.54 -4.39
N TYR A 68 -9.45 11.94 -3.27
CA TYR A 68 -8.63 13.14 -3.18
C TYR A 68 -7.24 12.92 -3.82
N ASP A 69 -6.60 14.03 -4.16
CA ASP A 69 -5.23 14.09 -4.69
C ASP A 69 -4.61 15.44 -4.31
N PHE A 70 -3.28 15.50 -4.31
CA PHE A 70 -2.52 16.69 -3.92
C PHE A 70 -1.92 17.39 -5.13
N PHE A 71 -2.09 18.71 -5.17
CA PHE A 71 -1.58 19.59 -6.22
C PHE A 71 -0.82 20.74 -5.60
N PHE A 72 0.24 21.17 -6.25
CA PHE A 72 0.84 22.47 -5.96
C PHE A 72 -0.19 23.56 -6.26
N PRO A 73 -0.29 24.61 -5.42
CA PRO A 73 -1.04 25.79 -5.79
C PRO A 73 -0.49 26.31 -7.12
N GLY A 74 -1.37 26.52 -8.11
CA GLY A 74 -0.96 27.04 -9.40
C GLY A 74 -0.67 28.54 -9.28
N ASP A 75 0.58 28.94 -9.54
CA ASP A 75 0.99 30.35 -9.45
C ASP A 75 0.70 31.18 -10.73
N THR A 76 0.00 30.65 -11.73
CA THR A 76 -0.23 31.40 -12.98
C THR A 76 -1.58 31.14 -13.64
N THR A 77 -2.03 32.18 -14.35
CA THR A 77 -3.23 32.36 -15.18
C THR A 77 -3.54 31.27 -16.22
N GLU A 78 -2.75 30.20 -16.31
CA GLU A 78 -2.87 29.14 -17.31
C GLU A 78 -3.67 27.92 -16.84
N GLY A 79 -4.16 27.90 -15.59
CA GLY A 79 -5.08 26.86 -15.09
C GLY A 79 -4.50 25.44 -15.00
N LYS A 80 -3.20 25.24 -15.24
CA LYS A 80 -2.52 23.95 -15.12
C LYS A 80 -1.95 23.77 -13.72
N VAL A 81 -2.67 23.03 -12.87
CA VAL A 81 -2.17 22.59 -11.55
C VAL A 81 -1.19 21.42 -11.70
N ARG A 82 0.00 21.56 -11.12
CA ARG A 82 1.01 20.48 -11.08
C ARG A 82 0.68 19.55 -9.90
N ARG A 83 0.63 18.24 -10.15
CA ARG A 83 0.49 17.24 -9.07
C ARG A 83 1.73 17.20 -8.18
N ILE A 84 1.52 17.01 -6.88
CA ILE A 84 2.61 16.71 -5.95
C ILE A 84 3.15 15.31 -6.25
N GLU A 85 4.47 15.15 -6.27
CA GLU A 85 5.12 13.86 -6.46
C GLU A 85 4.98 12.99 -5.19
N ARG A 86 5.34 11.70 -5.25
CA ARG A 86 5.44 10.85 -4.03
C ARG A 86 4.13 10.71 -3.22
N VAL A 87 2.99 10.66 -3.92
CA VAL A 87 1.68 10.36 -3.33
C VAL A 87 1.20 8.99 -3.79
N ILE A 88 0.78 8.13 -2.87
CA ILE A 88 0.26 6.78 -3.14
C ILE A 88 -1.14 6.61 -2.55
N LYS A 89 -2.01 5.84 -3.21
CA LYS A 89 -3.27 5.38 -2.61
C LYS A 89 -3.08 4.01 -1.99
N TYR A 90 -3.37 3.89 -0.70
CA TYR A 90 -3.04 2.69 0.08
C TYR A 90 -4.29 2.09 0.71
N TYR A 91 -4.52 0.79 0.48
CA TYR A 91 -5.74 0.11 0.87
C TYR A 91 -5.39 -1.16 1.65
N LYS A 92 -5.94 -1.28 2.86
CA LYS A 92 -5.84 -2.48 3.68
C LYS A 92 -7.16 -3.24 3.68
N LEU A 93 -7.33 -4.17 2.74
CA LEU A 93 -8.61 -4.84 2.50
C LEU A 93 -9.04 -5.72 3.68
N HIS A 94 -8.07 -6.28 4.40
CA HIS A 94 -8.32 -7.05 5.61
C HIS A 94 -8.20 -6.23 6.91
N GLY A 95 -8.08 -4.90 6.81
CA GLY A 95 -7.87 -4.04 7.96
C GLY A 95 -6.44 -4.05 8.49
N SER A 96 -6.25 -3.56 9.71
CA SER A 96 -4.92 -3.23 10.22
C SER A 96 -4.83 -3.43 11.73
N LEU A 97 -3.62 -3.73 12.21
CA LEU A 97 -3.33 -3.78 13.65
C LEU A 97 -3.53 -2.44 14.36
N ASN A 98 -3.48 -1.33 13.61
CA ASN A 98 -3.64 0.03 14.13
C ASN A 98 -5.07 0.59 13.96
N TRP A 99 -6.02 -0.21 13.48
CA TRP A 99 -7.42 0.18 13.35
C TRP A 99 -8.23 -0.25 14.57
N VAL A 100 -9.04 0.66 15.11
CA VAL A 100 -9.91 0.41 16.24
C VAL A 100 -11.34 0.86 15.97
N TYR A 101 -12.30 0.02 16.33
CA TYR A 101 -13.71 0.37 16.39
C TYR A 101 -14.03 0.94 17.77
N LYS A 102 -14.57 2.16 17.81
CA LYS A 102 -15.01 2.79 19.06
C LYS A 102 -16.53 2.79 19.15
N ASN A 103 -17.16 3.69 18.40
CA ASN A 103 -18.61 3.80 18.29
C ASN A 103 -18.94 4.57 17.00
N GLN A 104 -20.05 4.20 16.36
CA GLN A 104 -20.61 4.99 15.26
C GLN A 104 -21.21 6.29 15.81
N ASN A 105 -20.99 7.39 15.09
CA ASN A 105 -21.63 8.67 15.40
C ASN A 105 -21.96 9.42 14.11
N LYS A 106 -22.71 10.54 14.23
CA LYS A 106 -23.16 11.34 13.07
C LYS A 106 -22.01 11.79 12.15
N ASN A 107 -20.80 11.96 12.69
CA ASN A 107 -19.62 12.42 11.97
C ASN A 107 -18.69 11.29 11.49
N ASN A 108 -18.89 10.07 11.99
CA ASN A 108 -18.18 8.86 11.63
C ASN A 108 -19.17 7.68 11.64
N PRO A 109 -19.94 7.47 10.56
CA PRO A 109 -20.92 6.39 10.48
C PRO A 109 -20.27 5.00 10.50
N TYR A 110 -18.98 4.91 10.19
CA TYR A 110 -18.21 3.66 10.22
C TYR A 110 -17.74 3.30 11.64
N GLY A 111 -17.65 4.28 12.56
CA GLY A 111 -17.13 4.10 13.91
C GLY A 111 -15.67 3.65 14.00
N LEU A 112 -14.96 3.71 12.88
CA LEU A 112 -13.59 3.21 12.70
C LEU A 112 -12.59 4.35 12.83
N TYR A 113 -11.51 4.08 13.56
CA TYR A 113 -10.44 5.02 13.84
C TYR A 113 -9.08 4.37 13.60
N GLU A 114 -8.12 5.17 13.15
CA GLU A 114 -6.71 4.81 13.08
C GLU A 114 -5.98 5.44 14.26
N ILE A 115 -5.22 4.64 15.01
CA ILE A 115 -4.45 5.12 16.16
C ILE A 115 -3.00 4.67 16.08
N PRO A 116 -2.04 5.39 16.68
CA PRO A 116 -0.65 4.93 16.75
C PRO A 116 -0.54 3.53 17.36
N ILE A 117 0.30 2.68 16.76
CA ILE A 117 0.47 1.28 17.17
C ILE A 117 0.93 1.13 18.63
N GLU A 118 1.67 2.12 19.14
CA GLU A 118 2.10 2.11 20.54
C GLU A 118 0.92 2.21 21.51
N LEU A 119 -0.11 3.00 21.17
CA LEU A 119 -1.33 3.05 21.98
C LEU A 119 -2.07 1.71 21.95
N VAL A 120 -2.10 1.04 20.80
CA VAL A 120 -2.67 -0.32 20.70
C VAL A 120 -1.92 -1.29 21.62
N ARG A 121 -0.58 -1.23 21.63
CA ARG A 121 0.25 -2.07 22.51
C ARG A 121 -0.01 -1.79 23.98
N MET A 122 -0.06 -0.51 24.38
CA MET A 122 -0.41 -0.12 25.74
C MET A 122 -1.78 -0.64 26.17
N LYS A 123 -2.76 -0.68 25.26
CA LYS A 123 -4.06 -1.32 25.50
C LYS A 123 -3.93 -2.82 25.81
N LEU A 124 -3.18 -3.55 24.98
CA LEU A 124 -3.00 -4.99 25.12
C LEU A 124 -2.25 -5.37 26.41
N GLU A 125 -1.41 -4.47 26.91
CA GLU A 125 -0.72 -4.60 28.20
C GLU A 125 -1.58 -4.18 29.41
N ASN A 126 -2.87 -3.92 29.22
CA ASN A 126 -3.80 -3.39 30.24
C ASN A 126 -3.31 -2.07 30.89
N LYS A 127 -2.51 -1.28 30.18
CA LYS A 127 -2.03 0.04 30.64
C LYS A 127 -2.97 1.18 30.28
N MET A 128 -3.92 0.95 29.37
CA MET A 128 -4.96 1.89 28.99
C MET A 128 -6.28 1.18 28.71
N ASP A 129 -7.31 1.55 29.45
CA ASP A 129 -8.69 1.16 29.17
C ASP A 129 -9.32 2.12 28.14
N ASN A 130 -10.27 1.62 27.34
CA ASN A 130 -11.13 2.38 26.42
C ASN A 130 -10.57 2.87 25.07
N LEU A 131 -9.59 2.19 24.47
CA LEU A 131 -9.09 2.54 23.12
C LEU A 131 -9.96 2.03 21.94
N GLY A 132 -11.00 1.23 22.20
CA GLY A 132 -11.84 0.58 21.17
C GLY A 132 -11.34 -0.80 20.77
N GLU A 133 -12.14 -1.59 20.06
CA GLU A 133 -11.83 -2.97 19.66
C GLU A 133 -10.97 -3.00 18.39
N ILE A 134 -9.92 -3.84 18.35
CA ILE A 134 -9.04 -3.92 17.18
C ILE A 134 -9.82 -4.50 16.00
N MET A 135 -9.75 -3.82 14.85
CA MET A 135 -10.50 -4.16 13.64
C MET A 135 -9.60 -4.82 12.60
N ILE A 136 -9.50 -6.15 12.70
CA ILE A 136 -8.95 -7.01 11.66
C ILE A 136 -10.08 -7.81 11.02
N TYR A 137 -9.95 -8.05 9.73
CA TYR A 137 -10.90 -8.86 8.99
C TYR A 137 -10.83 -10.31 9.50
N PRO A 138 -11.95 -10.88 9.96
CA PRO A 138 -11.95 -12.24 10.47
C PRO A 138 -11.77 -13.22 9.31
N THR A 139 -10.77 -14.09 9.39
CA THR A 139 -10.47 -15.09 8.37
C THR A 139 -11.70 -15.98 8.09
N SER A 140 -12.19 -15.93 6.84
CA SER A 140 -13.05 -16.83 6.02
C SER A 140 -14.19 -17.68 6.62
N SER A 141 -14.38 -17.73 7.94
CA SER A 141 -15.42 -18.54 8.60
C SER A 141 -16.74 -17.81 8.78
N LYS A 142 -16.80 -16.49 8.53
CA LYS A 142 -18.00 -15.68 8.70
C LYS A 142 -18.24 -14.76 7.49
N LYS A 143 -18.91 -15.29 6.46
CA LYS A 143 -19.37 -14.56 5.24
C LYS A 143 -20.15 -13.27 5.53
N GLU A 144 -20.69 -13.13 6.74
CA GLU A 144 -21.42 -11.93 7.16
C GLU A 144 -20.52 -10.68 7.31
N TYR A 145 -19.19 -10.83 7.51
CA TYR A 145 -18.31 -9.69 7.75
C TYR A 145 -17.89 -8.96 6.48
N THR A 146 -17.89 -9.61 5.31
CA THR A 146 -17.60 -8.98 4.02
C THR A 146 -18.64 -7.91 3.65
N LEU A 147 -19.88 -8.11 4.09
CA LEU A 147 -20.99 -7.19 3.86
C LEU A 147 -20.96 -6.00 4.84
N ASN A 148 -20.28 -6.16 5.97
CA ASN A 148 -20.20 -5.14 7.00
C ASN A 148 -19.18 -4.06 6.64
N PHE A 149 -19.51 -2.85 7.06
CA PHE A 149 -18.59 -1.73 7.04
C PHE A 149 -17.44 -1.97 8.03
N PRO A 150 -16.19 -1.59 7.70
CA PRO A 150 -15.73 -0.83 6.52
C PRO A 150 -15.39 -1.69 5.29
N TYR A 151 -15.40 -3.02 5.40
CA TYR A 151 -14.78 -3.90 4.41
C TYR A 151 -15.50 -3.86 3.07
N SER A 152 -16.83 -3.81 3.06
CA SER A 152 -17.62 -3.68 1.84
C SER A 152 -17.25 -2.44 1.00
N GLU A 153 -16.88 -1.32 1.65
CA GLU A 153 -16.36 -0.13 0.96
C GLU A 153 -15.01 -0.40 0.31
N LEU A 154 -14.10 -1.05 1.03
CA LEU A 154 -12.75 -1.34 0.57
C LEU A 154 -12.75 -2.33 -0.61
N PHE A 155 -13.56 -3.40 -0.53
CA PHE A 155 -13.76 -4.33 -1.64
C PHE A 155 -14.38 -3.64 -2.85
N ARG A 156 -15.35 -2.73 -2.65
CA ARG A 156 -15.90 -1.93 -3.74
C ARG A 156 -14.84 -1.05 -4.39
N LYS A 157 -14.00 -0.37 -3.61
CA LYS A 157 -12.88 0.43 -4.14
C LYS A 157 -11.87 -0.42 -4.91
N PHE A 158 -11.59 -1.64 -4.44
CA PHE A 158 -10.75 -2.59 -5.15
C PHE A 158 -11.36 -2.95 -6.51
N ALA A 159 -12.61 -3.39 -6.54
CA ALA A 159 -13.36 -3.69 -7.77
C ALA A 159 -13.38 -2.49 -8.74
N ASP A 160 -13.69 -1.28 -8.24
CA ASP A 160 -13.72 -0.05 -9.01
C ASP A 160 -12.38 0.25 -9.72
N ARG A 161 -11.24 -0.11 -9.11
CA ARG A 161 -9.92 0.08 -9.71
C ARG A 161 -9.62 -0.96 -10.78
N LEU A 162 -10.01 -2.21 -10.58
CA LEU A 162 -9.74 -3.30 -11.53
C LEU A 162 -10.62 -3.22 -12.79
N GLN A 163 -11.83 -2.68 -12.66
CA GLN A 163 -12.75 -2.51 -13.79
C GLN A 163 -12.39 -1.32 -14.70
N GLN A 164 -11.34 -0.56 -14.39
CA GLN A 164 -10.90 0.53 -15.26
C GLN A 164 -10.31 -0.02 -16.58
N PRO A 165 -10.48 0.70 -17.71
CA PRO A 165 -9.76 0.37 -18.94
C PRO A 165 -8.25 0.38 -18.71
N GLU A 166 -7.54 -0.55 -19.36
CA GLU A 166 -6.07 -0.66 -19.30
C GLU A 166 -5.51 -0.84 -17.87
N ALA A 167 -6.32 -1.38 -16.97
CA ALA A 167 -5.87 -1.70 -15.62
C ALA A 167 -4.91 -2.89 -15.63
N VAL A 168 -3.79 -2.73 -14.92
CA VAL A 168 -2.81 -3.78 -14.68
C VAL A 168 -2.78 -4.09 -13.19
N LEU A 169 -3.03 -5.36 -12.82
CA LEU A 169 -2.90 -5.83 -11.46
C LEU A 169 -1.61 -6.63 -11.30
N PHE A 170 -0.73 -6.17 -10.43
CA PHE A 170 0.38 -6.96 -9.91
C PHE A 170 -0.05 -7.65 -8.62
N VAL A 171 -0.03 -8.97 -8.61
CA VAL A 171 -0.33 -9.82 -7.47
C VAL A 171 0.98 -10.42 -6.98
N VAL A 172 1.43 -10.05 -5.79
CA VAL A 172 2.75 -10.48 -5.28
C VAL A 172 2.57 -11.25 -3.98
N GLY A 173 3.02 -12.51 -3.96
CA GLY A 173 2.99 -13.37 -2.78
C GLY A 173 1.57 -13.70 -2.27
N TYR A 174 0.58 -13.73 -3.15
CA TYR A 174 -0.80 -14.07 -2.80
C TYR A 174 -1.19 -15.44 -3.37
N SER A 175 -1.65 -16.32 -2.49
CA SER A 175 -1.96 -17.72 -2.82
C SER A 175 -3.35 -17.94 -3.43
N PHE A 176 -4.17 -16.88 -3.58
CA PHE A 176 -5.57 -16.98 -4.03
C PHE A 176 -6.45 -17.80 -3.08
N TYR A 177 -6.24 -17.69 -1.76
CA TYR A 177 -7.08 -18.38 -0.76
C TYR A 177 -8.36 -17.62 -0.37
N ASP A 178 -8.45 -16.32 -0.69
CA ASP A 178 -9.63 -15.51 -0.39
C ASP A 178 -10.60 -15.47 -1.59
N GLU A 179 -11.69 -16.22 -1.49
CA GLU A 179 -12.72 -16.33 -2.54
C GLU A 179 -13.28 -14.98 -2.98
N HIS A 180 -13.47 -14.02 -2.07
CA HIS A 180 -14.06 -12.73 -2.41
C HIS A 180 -13.11 -11.85 -3.22
N ILE A 181 -11.82 -11.85 -2.85
CA ILE A 181 -10.78 -11.18 -3.65
C ILE A 181 -10.67 -11.83 -5.03
N ASN A 182 -10.68 -13.16 -5.06
CA ASN A 182 -10.57 -13.92 -6.30
C ASN A 182 -11.73 -13.63 -7.25
N ASP A 183 -12.97 -13.61 -6.75
CA ASP A 183 -14.16 -13.29 -7.54
C ASP A 183 -14.03 -11.91 -8.22
N ILE A 184 -13.53 -10.91 -7.50
CA ILE A 184 -13.30 -9.57 -8.07
C ILE A 184 -12.21 -9.61 -9.15
N ILE A 185 -11.13 -10.35 -8.94
CA ILE A 185 -10.06 -10.52 -9.94
C ILE A 185 -10.59 -11.24 -11.18
N TYR A 186 -11.39 -12.30 -11.02
CA TYR A 186 -11.98 -13.05 -12.13
C TYR A 186 -12.99 -12.20 -12.92
N GLN A 187 -13.78 -11.39 -12.23
CA GLN A 187 -14.64 -10.40 -12.90
C GLN A 187 -13.83 -9.40 -13.72
N ALA A 188 -12.67 -8.96 -13.21
CA ALA A 188 -11.78 -8.07 -13.96
C ALA A 188 -11.21 -8.74 -15.23
N LEU A 189 -10.97 -10.05 -15.22
CA LEU A 189 -10.56 -10.81 -16.42
C LEU A 189 -11.63 -10.82 -17.53
N ALA A 190 -12.89 -10.46 -17.24
CA ALA A 190 -13.89 -10.23 -18.28
C ALA A 190 -13.59 -8.97 -19.13
N ASN A 191 -12.80 -8.03 -18.61
CA ASN A 191 -12.35 -6.86 -19.38
C ASN A 191 -11.19 -7.25 -20.31
N PRO A 192 -11.33 -7.11 -21.65
CA PRO A 192 -10.27 -7.47 -22.60
C PRO A 192 -8.96 -6.68 -22.44
N SER A 193 -9.03 -5.47 -21.87
CA SER A 193 -7.87 -4.60 -21.64
C SER A 193 -7.18 -4.79 -20.29
N PHE A 194 -7.73 -5.66 -19.42
CA PHE A 194 -7.17 -5.94 -18.11
C PHE A 194 -6.02 -6.94 -18.22
N THR A 195 -4.91 -6.65 -17.55
CA THR A 195 -3.73 -7.52 -17.48
C THR A 195 -3.47 -7.93 -16.03
N LEU A 196 -3.29 -9.24 -15.82
CA LEU A 196 -2.97 -9.83 -14.52
C LEU A 196 -1.52 -10.33 -14.54
N ILE A 197 -0.70 -9.80 -13.64
CA ILE A 197 0.69 -10.22 -13.45
C ILE A 197 0.83 -10.82 -12.06
N ILE A 198 1.16 -12.10 -11.99
CA ILE A 198 1.31 -12.84 -10.73
C ILE A 198 2.80 -13.06 -10.48
N VAL A 199 3.29 -12.62 -9.34
CA VAL A 199 4.66 -12.81 -8.85
C VAL A 199 4.57 -13.74 -7.64
N ASP A 200 4.96 -14.99 -7.83
CA ASP A 200 4.92 -16.01 -6.78
C ASP A 200 6.10 -16.98 -6.88
N PHE A 201 6.77 -17.25 -5.75
CA PHE A 201 7.94 -18.11 -5.70
C PHE A 201 7.66 -19.54 -6.19
N ASN A 202 6.52 -20.11 -5.80
CA ASN A 202 6.12 -21.46 -6.18
C ASN A 202 5.39 -21.48 -7.52
N GLY A 203 4.65 -20.43 -7.85
CA GLY A 203 3.90 -20.27 -9.08
C GLY A 203 3.03 -21.48 -9.38
N THR A 204 3.31 -22.15 -10.50
CA THR A 204 2.57 -23.32 -11.00
C THR A 204 3.07 -24.66 -10.46
N LYS A 205 4.06 -24.67 -9.55
CA LYS A 205 4.61 -25.93 -8.99
C LYS A 205 3.59 -26.68 -8.14
N ASN A 206 2.69 -25.95 -7.49
CA ASN A 206 1.61 -26.52 -6.69
C ASN A 206 0.33 -26.66 -7.52
N ASP A 207 -0.50 -27.67 -7.22
CA ASP A 207 -1.85 -27.83 -7.81
C ASP A 207 -2.87 -26.83 -7.23
N GLY A 208 -2.49 -25.56 -7.21
CA GLY A 208 -3.31 -24.45 -6.71
C GLY A 208 -3.93 -23.60 -7.81
N GLU A 209 -4.55 -22.51 -7.39
CA GLU A 209 -5.28 -21.61 -8.28
C GLU A 209 -4.38 -20.93 -9.33
N ILE A 210 -3.11 -20.65 -8.99
CA ILE A 210 -2.13 -20.09 -9.95
C ILE A 210 -1.90 -21.04 -11.13
N LYS A 211 -1.85 -22.36 -10.88
CA LYS A 211 -1.74 -23.36 -11.94
C LYS A 211 -3.00 -23.39 -12.81
N ARG A 212 -4.18 -23.36 -12.18
CA ARG A 212 -5.46 -23.26 -12.89
C ARG A 212 -5.50 -22.04 -13.81
N LEU A 213 -5.04 -20.88 -13.34
CA LEU A 213 -4.96 -19.65 -14.15
C LEU A 213 -3.96 -19.79 -15.31
N ASN A 214 -2.81 -20.44 -15.09
CA ASN A 214 -1.83 -20.73 -16.14
C ASN A 214 -2.36 -21.67 -17.23
N ASP A 215 -3.22 -22.62 -16.85
CA ASP A 215 -3.77 -23.63 -17.75
C ASP A 215 -4.85 -23.08 -18.67
N LEU A 216 -5.42 -21.90 -18.36
CA LEU A 216 -6.31 -21.16 -19.26
C LEU A 216 -5.59 -20.70 -20.55
N LYS A 217 -4.26 -20.60 -20.54
CA LYS A 217 -3.44 -20.07 -21.64
C LYS A 217 -3.91 -18.70 -22.15
N ASP A 218 -4.43 -17.89 -21.24
CA ASP A 218 -4.85 -16.52 -21.53
C ASP A 218 -3.61 -15.60 -21.61
N PRO A 219 -3.37 -14.91 -22.75
CA PRO A 219 -2.20 -14.04 -22.90
C PRO A 219 -2.19 -12.84 -21.95
N ARG A 220 -3.32 -12.52 -21.31
CA ARG A 220 -3.44 -11.42 -20.35
C ARG A 220 -2.98 -11.83 -18.95
N ILE A 221 -2.76 -13.12 -18.69
CA ILE A 221 -2.28 -13.64 -17.42
C ILE A 221 -0.80 -13.97 -17.57
N ILE A 222 0.05 -13.22 -16.87
CA ILE A 222 1.50 -13.39 -16.87
C ILE A 222 1.93 -13.89 -15.50
N ILE A 223 2.68 -14.98 -15.44
CA ILE A 223 3.16 -15.56 -14.19
C ILE A 223 4.69 -15.49 -14.14
N CYS A 224 5.18 -14.70 -13.20
CA CYS A 224 6.58 -14.57 -12.81
C CYS A 224 6.83 -15.50 -11.62
N GLN A 225 7.64 -16.55 -11.83
CA GLN A 225 7.86 -17.60 -10.83
C GLN A 225 9.33 -18.01 -10.70
N GLY A 226 9.68 -18.63 -9.57
CA GLY A 226 11.04 -19.07 -9.25
C GLY A 226 11.80 -18.12 -8.34
N GLU A 227 13.07 -18.44 -8.07
CA GLU A 227 13.92 -17.71 -7.10
C GLU A 227 14.23 -16.28 -7.54
N GLU A 228 14.32 -16.04 -8.84
CA GLU A 228 14.57 -14.72 -9.39
C GLU A 228 13.25 -13.96 -9.55
N LEU A 229 12.42 -14.35 -10.52
CA LEU A 229 11.22 -13.59 -10.89
C LEU A 229 10.07 -13.67 -9.87
N GLY A 230 10.08 -14.65 -8.97
CA GLY A 230 8.98 -14.92 -8.02
C GLY A 230 9.25 -14.50 -6.58
N ASP A 231 10.47 -14.07 -6.22
CA ASP A 231 10.77 -13.55 -4.89
C ASP A 231 10.52 -12.04 -4.82
N PHE A 232 9.75 -11.59 -3.84
CA PHE A 232 9.53 -10.17 -3.58
C PHE A 232 10.84 -9.40 -3.37
N LYS A 233 11.85 -10.04 -2.75
CA LYS A 233 13.15 -9.40 -2.53
C LYS A 233 13.81 -9.03 -3.85
N TYR A 234 13.91 -10.01 -4.75
CA TYR A 234 14.49 -9.82 -6.08
C TYR A 234 13.62 -8.87 -6.92
N PHE A 235 12.30 -9.06 -6.90
CA PHE A 235 11.34 -8.18 -7.57
C PHE A 235 11.52 -6.71 -7.16
N SER A 236 11.69 -6.45 -5.86
CA SER A 236 11.83 -5.09 -5.32
C SER A 236 13.16 -4.39 -5.62
N LYS A 237 14.25 -5.16 -5.79
CA LYS A 237 15.61 -4.61 -5.95
C LYS A 237 16.11 -4.65 -7.38
N GLU A 238 15.84 -5.75 -8.08
CA GLU A 238 16.52 -6.08 -9.34
C GLU A 238 15.59 -5.96 -10.55
N LEU A 239 14.28 -6.21 -10.37
CA LEU A 239 13.34 -6.25 -11.51
C LEU A 239 12.73 -4.88 -11.84
N LEU A 240 12.51 -4.04 -10.83
CA LEU A 240 11.96 -2.71 -11.05
C LEU A 240 13.04 -1.74 -11.50
N PRO A 241 12.76 -0.86 -12.48
CA PRO A 241 13.75 0.07 -12.97
C PRO A 241 14.20 1.02 -11.86
N THR A 242 15.50 1.24 -11.78
CA THR A 242 16.12 2.31 -11.00
C THR A 242 16.49 3.44 -11.97
N ILE A 243 15.62 4.43 -12.11
CA ILE A 243 15.90 5.65 -12.88
C ILE A 243 16.61 6.67 -11.98
N ASP A 244 17.55 7.43 -12.53
CA ASP A 244 18.46 8.46 -11.95
C ASP A 244 17.90 9.45 -10.90
N GLN A 245 16.59 9.49 -10.63
CA GLN A 245 16.02 10.40 -9.62
C GLN A 245 16.38 10.01 -8.17
N GLU A 246 16.65 8.73 -7.88
CA GLU A 246 17.19 8.32 -6.57
C GLU A 246 18.54 8.98 -6.28
N ASP A 247 19.38 9.11 -7.30
CA ASP A 247 20.70 9.71 -7.18
C ASP A 247 20.57 11.18 -6.70
N THR A 248 19.54 11.90 -7.14
CA THR A 248 19.32 13.30 -6.72
C THR A 248 18.99 13.41 -5.23
N ARG A 249 18.11 12.57 -4.67
CA ARG A 249 17.79 12.62 -3.24
C ARG A 249 18.92 12.06 -2.39
N ALA A 250 19.55 10.97 -2.80
CA ALA A 250 20.73 10.44 -2.11
C ALA A 250 21.85 11.51 -2.06
N LYS A 251 22.05 12.24 -3.16
CA LYS A 251 22.94 13.41 -3.19
C LYS A 251 22.52 14.48 -2.20
N VAL A 252 21.23 14.86 -2.15
CA VAL A 252 20.71 15.85 -1.18
C VAL A 252 20.88 15.39 0.26
N MET A 253 20.54 14.14 0.60
CA MET A 253 20.70 13.58 1.94
C MET A 253 22.18 13.55 2.34
N ASN A 254 23.06 13.08 1.46
CA ASN A 254 24.51 13.13 1.68
C ASN A 254 25.03 14.57 1.87
N SER A 255 24.50 15.54 1.12
CA SER A 255 24.84 16.96 1.30
C SER A 255 24.39 17.49 2.66
N LEU A 256 23.18 17.14 3.11
CA LEU A 256 22.65 17.52 4.42
C LEU A 256 23.43 16.86 5.56
N ASP A 257 23.73 15.56 5.47
CA ASP A 257 24.51 14.84 6.48
C ASP A 257 25.89 15.47 6.67
N LYS A 258 26.56 15.84 5.57
CA LYS A 258 27.84 16.57 5.62
C LYS A 258 27.70 17.93 6.29
N LEU A 259 26.66 18.69 5.99
CA LEU A 259 26.41 19.99 6.61
C LEU A 259 26.22 19.85 8.13
N TYR A 260 25.39 18.91 8.57
CA TYR A 260 25.10 18.72 10.00
C TYR A 260 26.26 18.08 10.78
N GLN A 261 27.08 17.23 10.15
CA GLN A 261 28.33 16.75 10.75
C GLN A 261 29.30 17.91 11.00
N THR A 262 29.46 18.80 10.00
CA THR A 262 30.35 19.96 10.10
C THR A 262 29.92 20.95 11.20
N GLU A 263 28.61 21.08 11.46
CA GLU A 263 28.11 21.92 12.57
C GLU A 263 28.35 21.29 13.95
N ASN A 264 28.28 19.97 14.07
CA ASN A 264 28.53 19.27 15.33
C ASN A 264 30.02 19.29 15.70
N ASP A 265 30.91 19.12 14.72
CA ASP A 265 32.36 19.22 14.92
C ASP A 265 32.75 20.62 15.41
N LYS A 266 32.16 21.68 14.82
CA LYS A 266 32.36 23.07 15.25
C LYS A 266 31.81 23.39 16.64
N LYS A 267 30.82 22.64 17.14
CA LYS A 267 30.29 22.81 18.51
C LYS A 267 31.08 22.04 19.56
N GLN A 268 31.91 21.07 19.18
CA GLN A 268 32.78 20.33 20.09
C GLN A 268 34.15 20.99 20.28
N GLU A 269 34.54 21.89 19.37
CA GLU A 269 35.80 22.66 19.43
C GLU A 269 35.69 24.01 20.17
N VAL A 270 34.55 24.31 20.80
CA VAL A 270 34.30 25.52 21.63
C VAL A 270 33.97 25.13 23.06
#